data_AF-A0A2E5ZUZ5-F1
#
_entry.id   AF-A0A2E5ZUZ5-F1
#
_cell.length_a   1.000
_cell.length_b   1.000
_cell.length_c   1.000
_cell.angle_alpha   90.00
_cell.angle_beta   90.00
_cell.angle_gamma   90.00
#
_symmetry.space_group_name_H-M   'P 1'
#
loop_
_entity.id
_entity.type
_entity.pdbx_description
1 polymer ?
#
loop_
_entity_poly.entity_id
_entity_poly.type
_entity_poly.pdbx_seq_one_letter_code
_entity_poly.pdbx_strand_id
1 'polypeptide(L)'
;MEYRKPTKKVIVEAVVNVLKNRGTIDTQTKMHKLVVAHLKNEDKKYKLSAERMRIVAIKSKKIKLGIRTRSVGGGPENNENTFKRQGLGYDPMVKRWRRIRPGEDQSGHKHHRGEFASPGQPCPVCISPLKKVHNATLYGGKVAIGFNCKLCGYLTGHRWREPARYSFSLKGVN
;
A
#
# COMPACT_ATOMS: atom_id res chain seq x y z
N MET A 1 6.69 -20.79 22.42
CA MET A 1 5.93 -19.63 22.96
C MET A 1 4.58 -19.54 22.25
N GLU A 2 3.50 -19.78 22.97
CA GLU A 2 2.14 -19.77 22.42
C GLU A 2 1.71 -18.32 22.15
N TYR A 3 1.42 -17.99 20.89
CA TYR A 3 0.94 -16.66 20.50
C TYR A 3 -0.45 -16.79 19.90
N ARG A 4 -1.30 -15.80 20.18
CA ARG A 4 -2.64 -15.74 19.61
C ARG A 4 -2.73 -14.63 18.59
N LYS A 5 -3.32 -14.94 17.45
CA LYS A 5 -3.57 -14.00 16.36
C LYS A 5 -4.98 -13.43 16.49
N PRO A 6 -5.15 -12.12 16.70
CA PRO A 6 -6.48 -11.53 16.80
C PRO A 6 -7.30 -11.71 15.50
N THR A 7 -8.61 -11.90 15.65
CA THR A 7 -9.55 -11.93 14.53
C THR A 7 -9.70 -10.54 13.92
N LYS A 8 -10.19 -10.46 12.67
CA LYS A 8 -10.35 -9.17 11.97
C LYS A 8 -11.31 -8.22 12.72
N LYS A 9 -12.39 -8.75 13.31
CA LYS A 9 -13.40 -7.96 14.04
C LYS A 9 -12.80 -7.27 15.26
N VAL A 10 -12.10 -8.06 16.10
CA VAL A 10 -11.41 -7.57 17.31
C VAL A 10 -10.39 -6.48 16.98
N ILE A 11 -9.61 -6.63 15.90
CA ILE A 11 -8.66 -5.59 15.47
C ILE A 11 -9.39 -4.29 15.10
N VAL A 12 -10.52 -4.37 14.38
CA VAL A 12 -11.28 -3.19 13.97
C VAL A 12 -11.88 -2.47 15.17
N GLU A 13 -12.43 -3.21 16.13
CA GLU A 13 -13.00 -2.67 17.36
C GLU A 13 -11.93 -1.96 18.21
N ALA A 14 -10.80 -2.62 18.47
CA ALA A 14 -9.68 -2.03 19.21
C ALA A 14 -9.17 -0.73 18.55
N VAL A 15 -9.04 -0.73 17.22
CA VAL A 15 -8.63 0.45 16.46
C VAL A 15 -9.64 1.59 16.57
N VAL A 16 -10.94 1.30 16.49
CA VAL A 16 -12.00 2.31 16.62
C VAL A 16 -12.03 2.88 18.04
N ASN A 17 -11.89 2.05 19.08
CA ASN A 17 -11.86 2.50 20.48
C ASN A 17 -10.68 3.43 20.75
N VAL A 18 -9.49 3.07 20.26
CA VAL A 18 -8.30 3.93 20.39
C VAL A 18 -8.50 5.29 19.72
N LEU A 19 -9.15 5.33 18.54
CA LEU A 19 -9.43 6.58 17.83
C LEU A 19 -10.57 7.38 18.46
N LYS A 20 -11.60 6.74 19.04
CA LYS A 20 -12.64 7.45 19.80
C LYS A 20 -12.04 8.19 21.00
N ASN A 21 -11.09 7.58 21.70
CA ASN A 21 -10.51 8.16 22.91
C ASN A 21 -9.46 9.25 22.63
N ARG A 22 -8.72 9.16 21.53
CA ARG A 22 -7.62 10.10 21.21
C ARG A 22 -7.90 11.03 20.04
N GLY A 23 -8.95 10.81 19.27
CA GLY A 23 -9.24 11.53 18.03
C GLY A 23 -8.30 11.13 16.89
N THR A 24 -7.27 11.94 16.64
CA THR A 24 -6.34 11.76 15.52
C THR A 24 -4.97 11.26 15.99
N ILE A 25 -4.41 10.28 15.29
CA ILE A 25 -3.07 9.73 15.57
C ILE A 25 -2.17 9.92 14.36
N ASP A 26 -1.03 10.53 14.57
CA ASP A 26 -0.14 11.13 13.58
C ASP A 26 0.96 10.20 13.04
N THR A 27 1.11 8.99 13.62
CA THR A 27 2.06 7.98 13.13
C THR A 27 1.55 6.54 13.25
N GLN A 28 2.03 5.69 12.34
CA GLN A 28 1.79 4.24 12.35
C GLN A 28 2.29 3.56 13.62
N THR A 29 3.50 3.91 14.07
CA THR A 29 4.12 3.29 15.26
C THR A 29 3.35 3.61 16.52
N LYS A 30 2.91 4.87 16.68
CA LYS A 30 2.08 5.29 17.82
C LYS A 30 0.72 4.59 17.80
N MET A 31 0.05 4.55 16.65
CA MET A 31 -1.21 3.83 16.49
C MET A 31 -1.07 2.35 16.86
N HIS A 32 -0.01 1.71 16.35
CA HIS A 32 0.28 0.31 16.61
C HIS A 32 0.54 0.01 18.08
N LYS A 33 1.37 0.80 18.76
CA LYS A 33 1.65 0.64 20.20
C LYS A 33 0.37 0.71 21.03
N LEU A 34 -0.53 1.64 20.71
CA LEU A 34 -1.78 1.83 21.44
C LEU A 34 -2.77 0.68 21.23
N VAL A 35 -2.93 0.23 19.99
CA VAL A 35 -3.79 -0.90 19.66
C VAL A 35 -3.26 -2.18 20.29
N VAL A 36 -1.94 -2.41 20.27
CA VAL A 36 -1.35 -3.59 20.92
C VAL A 36 -1.50 -3.52 22.44
N ALA A 37 -1.34 -2.35 23.06
CA ALA A 37 -1.58 -2.17 24.48
C ALA A 37 -3.04 -2.48 24.85
N HIS A 38 -4.00 -1.97 24.08
CA HIS A 38 -5.42 -2.26 24.27
C HIS A 38 -5.71 -3.77 24.15
N LEU A 39 -5.18 -4.45 23.12
CA LEU A 39 -5.40 -5.89 22.92
C LEU A 39 -4.77 -6.73 24.03
N LYS A 40 -3.60 -6.33 24.56
CA LYS A 40 -2.93 -7.05 25.64
C LYS A 40 -3.64 -6.96 26.99
N ASN A 41 -4.47 -5.93 27.19
CA ASN A 41 -5.31 -5.81 28.38
C ASN A 41 -6.42 -6.89 28.38
N GLU A 42 -6.86 -7.34 27.19
CA GLU A 42 -7.83 -8.43 27.05
C GLU A 42 -7.14 -9.81 27.10
N ASP A 43 -6.09 -10.02 26.31
CA ASP A 43 -5.31 -11.26 26.29
C ASP A 43 -3.82 -10.97 26.09
N LYS A 44 -3.01 -11.30 27.11
CA LYS A 44 -1.56 -11.09 27.12
C LYS A 44 -0.85 -11.82 25.97
N LYS A 45 -1.43 -12.88 25.41
CA LYS A 45 -0.86 -13.67 24.31
C LYS A 45 -1.08 -13.03 22.93
N TYR A 46 -1.85 -11.95 22.81
CA TYR A 46 -2.09 -11.32 21.52
C TYR A 46 -0.84 -10.67 20.92
N LYS A 47 -0.56 -11.00 19.67
CA LYS A 47 0.46 -10.36 18.83
C LYS A 47 -0.14 -9.86 17.52
N LEU A 48 0.17 -8.62 17.15
CA LEU A 48 -0.32 -7.97 15.94
C LEU A 48 0.82 -7.17 15.30
N SER A 49 1.04 -7.34 13.99
CA SER A 49 2.00 -6.51 13.24
C SER A 49 1.36 -5.18 12.82
N ALA A 50 2.18 -4.13 12.71
CA ALA A 50 1.71 -2.81 12.31
C ALA A 50 1.07 -2.83 10.91
N GLU A 51 1.66 -3.57 9.98
CA GLU A 51 1.11 -3.74 8.63
C GLU A 51 -0.27 -4.42 8.65
N ARG A 52 -0.41 -5.52 9.39
CA ARG A 52 -1.71 -6.23 9.50
C ARG A 52 -2.78 -5.34 10.12
N MET A 53 -2.43 -4.61 11.19
CA MET A 53 -3.31 -3.61 11.79
C MET A 53 -3.79 -2.61 10.73
N ARG A 54 -2.86 -2.00 10.00
CA ARG A 54 -3.16 -1.00 8.96
C ARG A 54 -4.06 -1.57 7.85
N ILE A 55 -3.74 -2.74 7.31
CA ILE A 55 -4.53 -3.36 6.23
C ILE A 55 -5.96 -3.67 6.70
N VAL A 56 -6.11 -4.26 7.89
CA VAL A 56 -7.44 -4.61 8.43
C VAL A 56 -8.25 -3.34 8.73
N ALA A 57 -7.61 -2.32 9.32
CA ALA A 57 -8.21 -1.03 9.57
C ALA A 57 -8.74 -0.37 8.29
N ILE A 58 -7.93 -0.31 7.22
CA ILE A 58 -8.33 0.27 5.92
C ILE A 58 -9.49 -0.52 5.30
N LYS A 59 -9.40 -1.86 5.30
CA LYS A 59 -10.44 -2.71 4.70
C LYS A 59 -11.79 -2.58 5.41
N SER A 60 -11.80 -2.21 6.68
CA SER A 60 -13.04 -1.94 7.43
C SER A 60 -13.81 -0.72 6.93
N LYS A 61 -13.17 0.20 6.19
CA LYS A 61 -13.73 1.49 5.74
C LYS A 61 -14.25 2.42 6.85
N LYS A 62 -14.01 2.12 8.13
CA LYS A 62 -14.43 2.94 9.29
C LYS A 62 -13.47 4.09 9.62
N ILE A 63 -12.30 4.12 8.98
CA ILE A 63 -11.18 4.99 9.33
C ILE A 63 -10.72 5.72 8.08
N LYS A 64 -10.36 6.99 8.25
CA LYS A 64 -9.69 7.81 7.25
C LYS A 64 -8.18 7.76 7.50
N LEU A 65 -7.44 7.34 6.47
CA LEU A 65 -5.99 7.26 6.48
C LEU A 65 -5.41 8.44 5.70
N GLY A 66 -4.60 9.27 6.36
CA GLY A 66 -3.76 10.25 5.67
C GLY A 66 -2.41 9.62 5.32
N ILE A 67 -1.96 9.79 4.08
CA ILE A 67 -0.70 9.22 3.59
C ILE A 67 0.16 10.37 3.09
N ARG A 68 1.32 10.58 3.73
CA ARG A 68 2.37 11.46 3.19
C ARG A 68 3.40 10.60 2.48
N THR A 69 3.65 10.90 1.22
CA THR A 69 4.61 10.18 0.38
C THR A 69 5.87 11.01 0.19
N ARG A 70 7.03 10.35 0.04
CA ARG A 70 8.27 10.96 -0.43
C ARG A 70 8.59 10.51 -1.85
N SER A 71 9.22 11.37 -2.65
CA SER A 71 9.85 10.94 -3.89
C SER A 71 11.05 10.07 -3.55
N VAL A 72 11.12 8.87 -4.13
CA VAL A 72 12.40 8.17 -4.27
C VAL A 72 13.11 8.81 -5.44
N GLY A 73 14.40 9.11 -5.29
CA GLY A 73 15.24 9.59 -6.39
C GLY A 73 15.08 8.69 -7.62
N GLY A 74 15.22 9.26 -8.81
CA GLY A 74 15.13 8.48 -10.04
C GLY A 74 16.11 7.31 -9.97
N GLY A 75 15.62 6.09 -10.12
CA GLY A 75 16.49 4.99 -10.56
C GLY A 75 17.06 5.33 -11.95
N PRO A 76 18.17 4.71 -12.37
CA PRO A 76 18.71 4.92 -13.70
C PRO A 76 17.62 4.68 -14.76
N GLU A 77 17.62 5.49 -15.82
CA GLU A 77 16.74 5.26 -16.96
C GLU A 77 17.13 3.93 -17.60
N ASN A 78 16.29 2.91 -17.39
CA ASN A 78 16.52 1.61 -18.00
C ASN A 78 16.13 1.72 -19.47
N ASN A 79 17.10 1.58 -20.37
CA ASN A 79 16.87 1.46 -21.81
C ASN A 79 16.52 0.01 -22.17
N GLU A 80 16.05 -0.21 -23.40
CA GLU A 80 15.67 -1.54 -23.90
C GLU A 80 16.76 -2.61 -23.70
N ASN A 81 18.02 -2.21 -23.88
CA ASN A 81 19.19 -3.04 -23.63
C ASN A 81 19.39 -3.40 -22.15
N THR A 82 18.99 -2.53 -21.23
CA THR A 82 19.04 -2.78 -19.79
C THR A 82 18.03 -3.85 -19.40
N PHE A 83 16.83 -3.83 -19.98
CA PHE A 83 15.80 -4.85 -19.75
C PHE A 83 16.20 -6.22 -20.33
N LYS A 84 16.76 -6.25 -21.55
CA LYS A 84 17.28 -7.47 -22.18
C LYS A 84 18.43 -8.09 -21.37
N ARG A 85 19.39 -7.29 -20.88
CA ARG A 85 20.49 -7.74 -20.00
C ARG A 85 20.01 -8.30 -18.66
N GLN A 86 18.85 -7.88 -18.18
CA GLN A 86 18.19 -8.39 -16.98
C GLN A 86 17.29 -9.61 -17.23
N GLY A 87 17.26 -10.13 -18.46
CA GLY A 87 16.47 -11.30 -18.88
C GLY A 87 14.97 -10.99 -19.05
N LEU A 88 14.59 -9.74 -19.21
CA LEU A 88 13.20 -9.31 -19.38
C LEU A 88 12.89 -9.18 -20.88
N GLY A 89 11.81 -9.81 -21.33
CA GLY A 89 11.20 -9.62 -22.66
C GLY A 89 9.93 -8.78 -22.57
N TYR A 90 9.62 -8.03 -23.63
CA TYR A 90 8.35 -7.32 -23.75
C TYR A 90 7.23 -8.29 -24.13
N ASP A 91 6.22 -8.41 -23.29
CA ASP A 91 5.04 -9.25 -23.52
C ASP A 91 3.98 -8.43 -24.28
N PRO A 92 3.69 -8.74 -25.55
CA PRO A 92 2.80 -7.94 -26.39
C PRO A 92 1.32 -8.14 -26.03
N MET A 93 0.96 -9.24 -25.35
CA MET A 93 -0.42 -9.49 -24.92
C MET A 93 -0.80 -8.62 -23.73
N VAL A 94 0.09 -8.50 -22.73
CA VAL A 94 -0.17 -7.67 -21.53
C VAL A 94 0.54 -6.31 -21.55
N LYS A 95 1.28 -6.01 -22.62
CA LYS A 95 1.98 -4.74 -22.89
C LYS A 95 2.92 -4.31 -21.74
N ARG A 96 3.82 -5.21 -21.29
CA ARG A 96 4.84 -4.92 -20.25
C ARG A 96 6.13 -5.73 -20.40
N TRP A 97 7.23 -5.28 -19.80
CA TRP A 97 8.49 -6.04 -19.67
C TRP A 97 8.44 -7.04 -18.51
N ARG A 98 8.79 -8.32 -18.74
CA ARG A 98 8.80 -9.40 -17.73
C ARG A 98 9.82 -10.49 -18.08
N ARG A 99 10.28 -11.30 -17.11
CA ARG A 99 11.00 -12.54 -17.43
C ARG A 99 9.99 -13.50 -18.02
N ILE A 100 10.18 -13.88 -19.28
CA ILE A 100 9.34 -14.87 -19.95
C ILE A 100 10.08 -16.20 -19.82
N ARG A 101 9.61 -17.06 -18.92
CA ARG A 101 9.87 -18.50 -18.99
C ARG A 101 8.51 -19.20 -19.15
N PRO A 102 8.39 -20.21 -20.02
CA PRO A 102 7.15 -20.98 -20.11
C PRO A 102 6.80 -21.58 -18.73
N GLY A 103 5.64 -21.25 -18.17
CA GLY A 103 5.03 -22.00 -17.06
C GLY A 103 5.23 -21.55 -15.60
N GLU A 104 5.86 -20.40 -15.27
CA GLU A 104 6.01 -19.98 -13.85
C GLU A 104 4.97 -18.93 -13.41
N ASP A 105 4.10 -19.33 -12.48
CA ASP A 105 3.17 -18.51 -11.71
C ASP A 105 3.84 -17.95 -10.43
N GLN A 106 4.43 -16.76 -10.52
CA GLN A 106 5.15 -16.15 -9.38
C GLN A 106 4.23 -15.39 -8.40
N SER A 107 3.28 -16.08 -7.79
CA SER A 107 2.57 -15.55 -6.61
C SER A 107 3.56 -15.42 -5.42
N GLY A 108 4.14 -14.24 -5.19
CA GLY A 108 4.92 -13.99 -3.96
C GLY A 108 6.11 -13.03 -3.99
N HIS A 109 6.39 -12.33 -5.10
CA HIS A 109 7.59 -11.46 -5.19
C HIS A 109 7.47 -10.18 -4.33
N LYS A 110 8.55 -9.79 -3.61
CA LYS A 110 8.69 -8.48 -2.93
C LYS A 110 9.55 -7.52 -3.77
N HIS A 111 9.07 -6.29 -3.99
CA HIS A 111 9.65 -5.29 -4.91
C HIS A 111 10.78 -4.44 -4.28
N HIS A 112 11.69 -3.90 -5.09
CA HIS A 112 12.81 -3.04 -4.66
C HIS A 112 12.61 -1.54 -4.97
N ARG A 113 13.49 -0.70 -4.41
CA ARG A 113 13.49 0.77 -4.52
C ARG A 113 13.78 1.23 -5.96
N GLY A 114 12.92 2.09 -6.53
CA GLY A 114 13.15 2.76 -7.82
C GLY A 114 12.40 2.20 -9.04
N GLU A 115 11.55 1.18 -8.87
CA GLU A 115 10.75 0.61 -9.97
C GLU A 115 9.69 1.60 -10.50
N PHE A 116 9.40 1.57 -11.80
CA PHE A 116 8.29 2.31 -12.40
C PHE A 116 6.94 1.71 -11.96
N ALA A 117 5.98 2.56 -11.62
CA ALA A 117 4.64 2.09 -11.29
C ALA A 117 3.98 1.49 -12.54
N SER A 118 3.49 0.26 -12.41
CA SER A 118 2.85 -0.50 -13.49
C SER A 118 1.39 -0.84 -13.12
N PRO A 119 0.48 -0.95 -14.10
CA PRO A 119 -0.89 -1.40 -13.82
C PRO A 119 -0.90 -2.81 -13.22
N GLY A 120 -1.76 -3.04 -12.22
CA GLY A 120 -1.87 -4.31 -11.51
C GLY A 120 -0.91 -4.48 -10.33
N GLN A 121 -0.01 -3.53 -10.09
CA GLN A 121 0.87 -3.56 -8.92
C GLN A 121 0.07 -3.43 -7.60
N PRO A 122 0.45 -4.18 -6.54
CA PRO A 122 -0.21 -4.08 -5.25
C PRO A 122 0.13 -2.74 -4.58
N CYS A 123 -0.87 -2.12 -3.97
CA CYS A 123 -0.67 -0.89 -3.21
C CYS A 123 0.30 -1.15 -2.03
N PRO A 124 1.36 -0.33 -1.83
CA PRO A 124 2.31 -0.52 -0.72
C PRO A 124 1.67 -0.32 0.67
N VAL A 125 0.48 0.28 0.73
CA VAL A 125 -0.23 0.59 1.97
C VAL A 125 -1.21 -0.52 2.37
N CYS A 126 -1.98 -1.04 1.41
CA CYS A 126 -3.10 -1.95 1.66
C CYS A 126 -3.18 -3.19 0.75
N ILE A 127 -2.21 -3.36 -0.15
CA ILE A 127 -2.03 -4.50 -1.06
C ILE A 127 -3.10 -4.61 -2.17
N SER A 128 -4.15 -3.77 -2.16
CA SER A 128 -5.14 -3.76 -3.25
C SER A 128 -4.54 -3.30 -4.58
N PRO A 129 -5.08 -3.76 -5.72
CA PRO A 129 -4.58 -3.37 -7.03
C PRO A 129 -4.74 -1.87 -7.28
N LEU A 130 -3.69 -1.25 -7.81
CA LEU A 130 -3.70 0.15 -8.23
C LEU A 130 -4.38 0.32 -9.61
N LYS A 131 -5.09 1.43 -9.79
CA LYS A 131 -5.73 1.80 -11.06
C LYS A 131 -5.00 2.99 -11.69
N LYS A 132 -4.92 3.02 -13.02
CA LYS A 132 -4.33 4.13 -13.76
C LYS A 132 -5.17 5.39 -13.59
N VAL A 133 -4.49 6.51 -13.39
CA VAL A 133 -5.06 7.86 -13.43
C VAL A 133 -4.66 8.50 -14.74
N HIS A 134 -5.62 9.15 -15.40
CA HIS A 134 -5.41 9.83 -16.67
C HIS A 134 -5.70 11.31 -16.50
N ASN A 135 -5.00 12.15 -17.26
CA ASN A 135 -5.30 13.56 -17.42
C ASN A 135 -5.67 13.85 -18.88
N ALA A 136 -6.48 14.89 -19.11
CA ALA A 136 -6.73 15.40 -20.44
C ALA A 136 -5.50 16.20 -20.92
N THR A 137 -5.16 16.07 -22.20
CA THR A 137 -4.16 16.95 -22.85
C THR A 137 -4.85 18.19 -23.40
N LEU A 138 -4.06 19.25 -23.67
CA LEU A 138 -4.57 20.49 -24.28
C LEU A 138 -5.25 20.23 -25.64
N TYR A 139 -4.85 19.18 -26.36
CA TYR A 139 -5.40 18.76 -27.65
C TYR A 139 -6.58 17.78 -27.53
N GLY A 140 -7.17 17.61 -26.34
CA GLY A 140 -8.33 16.73 -26.13
C GLY A 140 -8.02 15.23 -26.00
N GLY A 141 -6.73 14.85 -26.02
CA GLY A 141 -6.28 13.47 -25.78
C GLY A 141 -6.30 13.10 -24.29
N LYS A 142 -6.00 11.83 -23.98
CA LYS A 142 -5.85 11.35 -22.59
C LYS A 142 -4.47 10.72 -22.41
N VAL A 143 -3.74 11.17 -21.39
CA VAL A 143 -2.44 10.60 -21.00
C VAL A 143 -2.51 10.03 -19.61
N ALA A 144 -1.96 8.84 -19.39
CA ALA A 144 -1.77 8.32 -18.05
C ALA A 144 -0.77 9.23 -17.32
N ILE A 145 -1.07 9.61 -16.08
CA ILE A 145 -0.20 10.47 -15.23
C ILE A 145 0.33 9.73 -14.00
N GLY A 146 -0.26 8.57 -13.67
CA GLY A 146 0.10 7.80 -12.50
C GLY A 146 -0.94 6.77 -12.10
N PHE A 147 -0.98 6.45 -10.81
CA PHE A 147 -1.79 5.39 -10.24
C PHE A 147 -2.41 5.78 -8.90
N ASN A 148 -3.65 5.35 -8.69
CA ASN A 148 -4.36 5.53 -7.43
C ASN A 148 -4.86 4.20 -6.85
N CYS A 149 -4.96 4.18 -5.52
CA CYS A 149 -5.60 3.11 -4.78
C CYS A 149 -7.00 3.54 -4.33
N LYS A 150 -8.05 2.89 -4.84
CA LYS A 150 -9.44 3.20 -4.45
C LYS A 150 -9.80 2.84 -3.00
N LEU A 151 -9.02 1.98 -2.33
CA LEU A 151 -9.27 1.60 -0.93
C LEU A 151 -8.66 2.56 0.08
N CYS A 152 -7.34 2.77 0.04
CA CYS A 152 -6.63 3.60 1.02
C CYS A 152 -6.35 5.04 0.57
N GLY A 153 -6.62 5.39 -0.68
CA GLY A 153 -6.33 6.73 -1.23
C GLY A 153 -4.87 6.99 -1.59
N TYR A 154 -3.99 5.98 -1.51
CA TYR A 154 -2.61 6.10 -1.96
C TYR A 154 -2.54 6.54 -3.43
N LEU A 155 -1.71 7.55 -3.71
CA LEU A 155 -1.48 8.10 -5.04
C LEU A 155 0.01 8.10 -5.35
N THR A 156 0.36 7.72 -6.57
CA THR A 156 1.72 7.79 -7.09
C THR A 156 1.70 8.27 -8.54
N GLY A 157 2.80 8.89 -8.99
CA GLY A 157 2.99 9.20 -10.41
C GLY A 157 3.48 7.98 -11.19
N HIS A 158 4.06 8.20 -12.37
CA HIS A 158 4.81 7.17 -13.10
C HIS A 158 6.01 6.64 -12.31
N ARG A 159 6.72 7.54 -11.63
CA ARG A 159 7.75 7.20 -10.66
C ARG A 159 7.09 6.89 -9.33
N TRP A 160 7.52 5.81 -8.68
CA TRP A 160 6.97 5.40 -7.40
C TRP A 160 7.21 6.47 -6.33
N ARG A 161 6.21 6.68 -5.47
CA ARG A 161 6.35 7.53 -4.28
C ARG A 161 6.23 6.68 -3.02
N GLU A 162 7.25 6.63 -2.19
CA GLU A 162 7.18 5.77 -1.01
C GLU A 162 6.31 6.40 0.10
N PRO A 163 5.38 5.65 0.71
CA PRO A 163 4.70 6.10 1.91
C PRO A 163 5.70 6.34 3.05
N ALA A 164 5.78 7.57 3.53
CA ALA A 164 6.71 7.98 4.58
C ALA A 164 6.03 8.15 5.94
N ARG A 165 4.84 8.76 5.97
CA ARG A 165 4.08 8.97 7.22
C ARG A 165 2.60 8.65 7.03
N TYR A 166 1.98 8.14 8.09
CA TYR A 166 0.57 7.78 8.15
C TYR A 166 -0.12 8.52 9.28
N SER A 167 -1.31 9.06 9.01
CA SER A 167 -2.21 9.57 10.05
C SER A 167 -3.53 8.81 10.04
N PHE A 168 -4.12 8.60 11.21
CA PHE A 168 -5.34 7.83 11.44
C PHE A 168 -6.38 8.73 12.10
N SER A 169 -7.62 8.64 11.61
CA SER A 169 -8.78 9.39 12.11
C SER A 169 -10.04 8.59 11.83
N LEU A 170 -11.11 8.79 12.60
CA LEU A 170 -12.40 8.16 12.31
C LEU A 170 -12.97 8.72 11.00
N LYS A 171 -13.58 7.87 10.18
CA LYS A 171 -14.24 8.31 8.95
C LYS A 171 -15.59 8.92 9.32
N GLY A 172 -15.84 10.16 8.89
CA GLY A 172 -17.08 10.88 9.21
C GLY A 172 -17.00 11.75 10.47
N VAL A 173 -15.83 11.88 11.09
CA VAL A 173 -15.57 12.97 12.05
C VAL A 173 -14.98 14.13 11.24
N ASN A 174 -15.87 14.96 10.72
CA ASN A 174 -15.65 16.30 10.18
C ASN A 174 -16.97 17.04 10.37
#